data_AF-A0A2U1M8V7-F1
#
_entry.id   AF-A0A2U1M8V7-F1
#
_cell.length_a   1.000
_cell.length_b   1.000
_cell.length_c   1.000
_cell.angle_alpha   90.00
_cell.angle_beta   90.00
_cell.angle_gamma   90.00
#
_symmetry.space_group_name_H-M   'P 1'
#
loop_
_entity.id
_entity.type
_entity.pdbx_description
1 polymer ?
#
loop_
_entity_poly.entity_id
_entity_poly.type
_entity_poly.pdbx_seq_one_letter_code
_entity_poly.pdbx_strand_id
1 'polypeptide(L)'
;MICSCGRRTIPKTSWTDINPGRRFHRCPKPNSTCPFNDWIDPPMCNRAAAVIPGLLRGRNRLEAQLMESEMARKRMKKMLVITWLCLVVYFVLKM
;
A
#
# COMPACT_ATOMS: atom_id res chain seq x y z
N MET A 1 30.87 4.61 -1.81
CA MET A 1 30.65 3.45 -2.68
C MET A 1 30.50 3.90 -4.13
N ILE A 2 31.30 3.31 -5.03
CA ILE A 2 31.35 3.62 -6.46
C ILE A 2 30.88 2.36 -7.21
N CYS A 3 29.96 2.50 -8.17
CA CYS A 3 29.48 1.37 -8.95
C CYS A 3 30.43 0.99 -10.09
N SER A 4 30.17 -0.13 -10.77
CA SER A 4 30.95 -0.59 -11.94
C SER A 4 30.97 0.40 -13.11
N CYS A 5 30.10 1.42 -13.11
CA CYS A 5 30.11 2.50 -14.10
C CYS A 5 31.00 3.70 -13.69
N GLY A 6 31.75 3.61 -12.60
CA GLY A 6 32.61 4.69 -12.09
C GLY A 6 31.85 5.85 -11.41
N ARG A 7 30.55 5.68 -11.10
CA ARG A 7 29.71 6.74 -10.51
C ARG A 7 29.44 6.46 -9.03
N ARG A 8 29.29 7.53 -8.24
CA ARG A 8 28.85 7.44 -6.84
C ARG A 8 27.43 6.87 -6.76
N THR A 9 27.25 5.83 -5.95
CA THR A 9 25.96 5.16 -5.78
C THR A 9 24.98 5.99 -4.95
N ILE A 10 23.69 5.76 -5.14
CA ILE A 10 22.62 6.35 -4.33
C ILE A 10 21.94 5.28 -3.46
N PRO A 11 21.49 5.62 -2.25
CA PRO A 11 20.70 4.72 -1.43
C PRO A 11 19.30 4.53 -2.03
N LYS A 12 18.78 3.31 -1.95
CA LYS A 12 17.41 2.92 -2.31
C LYS A 12 16.85 2.01 -1.24
N THR A 13 15.54 2.01 -1.06
CA THR A 13 14.84 1.13 -0.12
C THR A 13 14.23 -0.04 -0.88
N SER A 14 14.44 -1.25 -0.39
CA SER A 14 13.78 -2.45 -0.87
C SER A 14 12.36 -2.53 -0.30
N TRP A 15 11.42 -2.89 -1.16
CA TRP A 15 10.01 -3.12 -0.81
C TRP A 15 9.58 -4.56 -1.10
N THR A 16 10.54 -5.48 -1.23
CA THR A 16 10.25 -6.91 -1.37
C THR A 16 9.91 -7.50 -0.02
N ASP A 17 9.15 -8.60 -0.01
CA ASP A 17 8.74 -9.31 1.22
C ASP A 17 9.94 -9.81 2.05
N ILE A 18 11.05 -10.16 1.40
CA ILE A 18 12.25 -10.69 2.08
C ILE A 18 13.08 -9.55 2.69
N ASN A 19 13.05 -8.36 2.10
CA ASN A 19 13.85 -7.21 2.56
C ASN A 19 12.98 -5.93 2.67
N PRO A 20 11.84 -5.94 3.38
CA PRO A 20 11.00 -4.75 3.49
C PRO A 20 11.74 -3.65 4.26
N GLY A 21 11.78 -2.46 3.70
CA GLY A 21 12.39 -1.28 4.33
C GLY A 21 13.92 -1.28 4.37
N ARG A 22 14.59 -2.35 3.92
CA ARG A 22 16.05 -2.47 3.96
C ARG A 22 16.70 -1.63 2.86
N ARG A 23 17.72 -0.84 3.20
CA ARG A 23 18.39 0.05 2.24
C ARG A 23 19.58 -0.61 1.57
N PHE A 24 19.78 -0.29 0.30
CA PHE A 24 20.88 -0.76 -0.53
C PHE A 24 21.40 0.35 -1.45
N HIS A 25 22.66 0.26 -1.85
CA HIS A 25 23.29 1.12 -2.84
C HIS A 25 22.97 0.65 -4.26
N ARG A 26 22.60 1.60 -5.14
CA ARG A 26 22.35 1.35 -6.57
C ARG A 26 23.07 2.38 -7.44
N CYS A 27 23.39 2.01 -8.67
CA CYS A 27 23.82 2.93 -9.72
C CYS A 27 22.80 4.08 -9.90
N PRO A 28 23.25 5.35 -10.00
CA PRO A 28 22.34 6.48 -10.17
C PRO A 28 21.78 6.62 -11.58
N LYS A 29 22.35 5.92 -12.58
CA LYS A 29 21.89 5.99 -13.97
C LYS A 29 20.48 5.36 -14.08
N PRO A 30 19.46 6.10 -14.54
CA PRO A 30 18.13 5.53 -14.77
C PRO A 30 18.19 4.35 -15.74
N ASN A 31 17.40 3.30 -15.48
CA ASN A 31 17.34 2.08 -16.30
C ASN A 31 18.70 1.45 -16.59
N SER A 32 19.67 1.61 -15.68
CA SER A 32 20.99 1.01 -15.83
C SER A 32 20.92 -0.50 -15.59
N THR A 33 21.58 -1.24 -16.47
CA THR A 33 21.88 -2.67 -16.31
C THR A 33 23.14 -2.91 -15.46
N CYS A 34 23.67 -1.87 -14.78
CA CYS A 34 24.82 -2.00 -13.91
C CYS A 34 24.51 -3.02 -12.81
N PRO A 35 25.32 -4.10 -12.67
CA PRO A 35 25.01 -5.19 -11.74
C PRO A 35 25.28 -4.80 -10.28
N PHE A 36 25.88 -3.63 -10.03
CA PHE A 36 26.24 -3.17 -8.71
C PHE A 36 25.02 -3.05 -7.80
N ASN A 37 24.97 -3.91 -6.79
CA ASN A 37 24.06 -3.86 -5.67
C ASN A 37 24.85 -4.19 -4.40
N ASP A 38 24.67 -3.38 -3.35
CA ASP A 38 25.25 -3.68 -2.05
C ASP A 38 24.35 -3.17 -0.93
N TRP A 39 24.27 -3.88 0.19
CA TRP A 39 23.34 -3.57 1.27
C TRP A 39 23.95 -2.55 2.24
N ILE A 40 23.16 -1.53 2.60
CA ILE A 40 23.54 -0.53 3.62
C ILE A 40 23.20 -1.08 5.00
N ASP A 41 21.97 -1.55 5.14
CA ASP A 41 21.48 -2.10 6.40
C ASP A 41 21.84 -3.60 6.48
N PRO A 42 22.16 -4.13 7.66
CA PRO A 42 22.36 -5.56 7.85
C PRO A 42 21.09 -6.35 7.51
N PRO A 43 21.18 -7.67 7.29
CA PRO A 43 20.00 -8.49 7.09
C PRO A 43 19.10 -8.39 8.33
N MET A 44 17.79 -8.33 8.10
CA MET A 44 16.84 -8.41 9.21
C MET A 44 16.91 -9.80 9.86
N CYS A 45 16.57 -9.88 11.14
CA CYS A 45 16.48 -11.18 11.80
C CYS A 45 15.36 -12.01 11.17
N ASN A 46 15.53 -13.34 11.15
CA ASN A 46 14.58 -14.28 10.52
C ASN A 46 13.14 -14.08 11.02
N ARG A 47 12.98 -13.76 12.30
CA ARG A 47 11.66 -13.45 12.88
C ARG A 47 11.04 -12.20 12.27
N ALA A 48 11.79 -11.12 12.13
CA ALA A 48 11.29 -9.87 11.54
C ALA A 48 10.94 -10.07 10.06
N ALA A 49 11.81 -10.76 9.31
CA ALA A 49 11.56 -11.10 7.90
C ALA A 49 10.30 -11.96 7.70
N ALA A 50 9.95 -12.83 8.65
CA ALA A 50 8.73 -13.64 8.60
C ALA A 50 7.48 -12.86 9.04
N VAL A 51 7.58 -12.08 10.13
CA VAL A 51 6.42 -11.46 10.78
C VAL A 51 5.99 -10.16 10.10
N ILE A 52 6.92 -9.28 9.73
CA ILE A 52 6.61 -7.93 9.20
C ILE A 52 5.77 -8.01 7.91
N PRO A 53 6.10 -8.83 6.90
CA PRO A 53 5.28 -8.92 5.69
C PRO A 53 3.86 -9.42 5.97
N GLY A 54 3.72 -10.37 6.89
CA GLY A 54 2.42 -10.89 7.32
C GLY A 54 1.55 -9.80 7.95
N LEU A 55 2.12 -9.01 8.87
CA LEU A 55 1.43 -7.89 9.50
C LEU A 55 1.04 -6.81 8.50
N LEU A 56 1.93 -6.45 7.56
CA LEU A 56 1.64 -5.46 6.53
C LEU A 56 0.50 -5.92 5.61
N ARG A 57 0.51 -7.18 5.15
CA ARG A 57 -0.60 -7.73 4.36
C ARG A 57 -1.90 -7.76 5.14
N GLY A 58 -1.85 -8.15 6.41
CA GLY A 58 -3.01 -8.14 7.30
C GLY A 58 -3.62 -6.74 7.44
N ARG A 59 -2.80 -5.73 7.72
CA ARG A 59 -3.23 -4.33 7.80
C ARG A 59 -3.85 -3.84 6.49
N ASN A 60 -3.16 -4.03 5.36
CA ASN A 60 -3.64 -3.56 4.06
C ASN A 60 -4.99 -4.22 3.70
N ARG A 61 -5.18 -5.50 4.04
CA ARG A 61 -6.46 -6.19 3.86
C ARG A 61 -7.57 -5.57 4.72
N LEU A 62 -7.30 -5.30 5.99
CA LEU A 62 -8.25 -4.68 6.90
C LEU A 62 -8.63 -3.27 6.44
N GLU A 63 -7.65 -2.47 5.99
CA GLU A 63 -7.89 -1.12 5.43
C GLU A 63 -8.79 -1.18 4.18
N ALA A 64 -8.54 -2.13 3.27
CA ALA A 64 -9.39 -2.34 2.10
C ALA A 64 -10.83 -2.73 2.48
N GLN A 65 -11.00 -3.66 3.42
CA GLN A 65 -12.31 -4.08 3.91
C GLN A 65 -13.07 -2.94 4.60
N LEU A 66 -12.37 -2.12 5.39
CA LEU A 66 -12.95 -0.93 6.01
C LEU A 66 -13.43 0.07 4.95
N MET A 67 -12.59 0.35 3.94
CA MET A 67 -12.95 1.25 2.85
C MET A 67 -14.19 0.76 2.09
N GLU A 68 -14.24 -0.54 1.76
CA GLU A 68 -15.40 -1.18 1.12
C GLU A 68 -16.67 -1.07 1.97
N SER A 69 -16.56 -1.38 3.26
CA SER A 69 -17.67 -1.30 4.22
C SER A 69 -18.18 0.14 4.38
N GLU A 70 -17.28 1.13 4.44
CA GLU A 70 -17.66 2.53 4.49
C GLU A 70 -18.38 3.00 3.22
N MET A 71 -17.90 2.57 2.05
CA MET A 71 -18.54 2.86 0.77
C MET A 71 -19.94 2.23 0.71
N ALA A 72 -20.08 0.96 1.11
CA ALA A 72 -21.37 0.27 1.18
C ALA A 72 -22.31 0.97 2.16
N ARG A 73 -21.83 1.35 3.35
CA ARG A 73 -22.62 2.09 4.35
C ARG A 73 -23.11 3.43 3.82
N LYS A 74 -22.26 4.21 3.14
CA LYS A 74 -22.65 5.48 2.51
C LYS A 74 -23.73 5.27 1.45
N ARG A 75 -23.57 4.24 0.60
CA ARG A 75 -24.55 3.86 -0.42
C ARG A 75 -25.90 3.47 0.21
N MET A 76 -25.89 2.59 1.21
CA MET A 76 -27.12 2.16 1.90
C MET A 76 -27.85 3.34 2.56
N LYS A 77 -27.12 4.23 3.24
CA LYS A 77 -27.72 5.45 3.81
C LYS A 77 -28.37 6.32 2.75
N LYS A 78 -27.71 6.53 1.61
CA LYS A 78 -28.27 7.30 0.49
C LYS A 78 -29.54 6.66 -0.06
N MET A 79 -29.53 5.35 -0.28
CA MET A 79 -30.70 4.60 -0.75
C MET A 79 -31.87 4.73 0.22
N LEU A 80 -31.62 4.59 1.53
CA LEU A 80 -32.63 4.75 2.56
C LEU A 80 -33.27 6.14 2.50
N VAL A 81 -32.45 7.20 2.45
CA VAL A 81 -32.96 8.59 2.35
C VAL A 81 -33.81 8.77 1.10
N ILE A 82 -33.37 8.28 -0.06
CA ILE A 82 -34.13 8.37 -1.31
C ILE A 82 -35.48 7.63 -1.17
N THR A 83 -35.48 6.40 -0.65
CA THR A 83 -36.70 5.63 -0.46
C THR A 83 -37.69 6.35 0.46
N TRP A 84 -37.22 6.90 1.59
CA TRP A 84 -38.07 7.67 2.50
C TRP A 84 -38.63 8.94 1.86
N LEU A 85 -37.82 9.68 1.08
CA LEU A 85 -38.29 10.84 0.33
C LEU A 85 -39.37 10.48 -0.69
N CYS A 86 -39.17 9.40 -1.46
CA CYS A 86 -40.15 8.92 -2.43
C CYS A 86 -41.47 8.50 -1.75
N LEU A 87 -41.40 7.83 -0.60
CA LEU A 87 -42.60 7.45 0.17
C LEU A 87 -43.37 8.68 0.64
N VAL A 88 -42.68 9.67 1.24
CA VAL A 88 -43.30 10.93 1.69
C VAL A 88 -43.97 11.65 0.52
N VAL A 89 -43.28 11.79 -0.61
CA VAL A 89 -43.84 12.43 -1.82
C VAL A 89 -45.06 11.67 -2.33
N TYR A 90 -45.01 10.33 -2.37
CA TYR A 90 -46.15 9.51 -2.78
C TYR A 90 -47.38 9.76 -1.90
N PHE A 91 -47.23 9.75 -0.57
CA PHE A 91 -48.34 10.00 0.34
C PHE A 91 -48.88 11.43 0.24
N VAL A 92 -48.02 12.43 0.05
CA VAL A 92 -48.45 13.83 -0.15
C VAL A 92 -49.21 14.02 -1.46
N LEU A 93 -48.79 13.36 -2.55
CA LEU A 93 -49.45 13.46 -3.86
C LEU A 93 -50.72 12.60 -3.99
N LYS A 94 -50.92 11.63 -3.08
CA LYS A 94 -52.09 10.74 -3.04
C LYS A 94 -53.13 11.13 -1.98
N MET A 95 -52.84 12.17 -1.20
CA MET A 95 -53.78 12.83 -0.29
C MET A 95 -54.46 13.99 -1.02
#